data_AF-A0A7S2PPG8-F1
#
_entry.id   AF-A0A7S2PPG8-F1
#
_cell.length_a   1.000
_cell.length_b   1.000
_cell.length_c   1.000
_cell.angle_alpha   90.00
_cell.angle_beta   90.00
_cell.angle_gamma   90.00
#
_symmetry.space_group_name_H-M   'P 1'
#
loop_
_entity.id
_entity.type
_entity.pdbx_description
1 polymer ?
#
loop_
_entity_poly.entity_id
_entity_poly.type
_entity_poly.pdbx_seq_one_letter_code
_entity_poly.pdbx_strand_id
1 'polypeptide(L)'
;TSGVRVTNAGASAADCGQFFELLPMIMQGYKTAFEIGQSAGVSAVFRYGATSREHGAMMRAVLPKIFASSTPDFYICGGASIFRGVHNSMNCFQVCRGAWAAMPAMPTERRLSAAAVIGSKLYVAGGEKEDPLAR
;
A
#
# COMPACT_ATOMS: atom_id res chain seq x y z
N THR A 1 -66.33 11.48 -0.41
CA THR A 1 -65.31 10.60 -1.04
C THR A 1 -64.12 10.53 -0.10
N SER A 2 -63.82 9.33 0.39
CA SER A 2 -62.92 9.03 1.50
C SER A 2 -61.45 9.26 1.16
N GLY A 3 -60.75 10.10 1.93
CA GLY A 3 -59.29 10.23 1.87
C GLY A 3 -58.60 9.10 2.61
N VAL A 4 -57.82 8.29 1.91
CA VAL A 4 -56.98 7.24 2.50
C VAL A 4 -55.74 7.90 3.10
N ARG A 5 -55.59 7.80 4.42
CA ARG A 5 -54.39 8.21 5.16
C ARG A 5 -53.40 7.04 5.12
N VAL A 6 -52.32 7.17 4.35
CA VAL A 6 -51.21 6.23 4.41
C VAL A 6 -50.35 6.61 5.62
N THR A 7 -50.48 5.88 6.71
CA THR A 7 -49.55 5.97 7.83
C THR A 7 -48.31 5.15 7.48
N ASN A 8 -47.15 5.79 7.44
CA ASN A 8 -45.86 5.10 7.42
C ASN A 8 -45.78 4.21 8.66
N ALA A 9 -45.94 2.90 8.48
CA ALA A 9 -45.65 1.93 9.51
C ALA A 9 -44.16 2.04 9.83
N GLY A 10 -43.86 2.43 11.07
CA GLY A 10 -42.50 2.62 11.54
C GLY A 10 -41.68 1.33 11.40
N ALA A 11 -40.62 1.39 10.60
CA ALA A 11 -39.51 0.46 10.74
C ALA A 11 -38.97 0.62 12.16
N SER A 12 -39.15 -0.41 12.99
CA SER A 12 -38.70 -0.37 14.38
C SER A 12 -37.16 -0.39 14.41
N ALA A 13 -36.56 0.23 15.42
CA ALA A 13 -35.09 0.26 15.57
C ALA A 13 -34.45 -1.15 15.66
N ALA A 14 -35.25 -2.20 15.91
CA ALA A 14 -34.80 -3.59 15.93
C ALA A 14 -34.53 -4.16 14.52
N ASP A 15 -35.26 -3.72 13.48
CA ASP A 15 -35.05 -4.18 12.10
C ASP A 15 -33.74 -3.63 11.51
N CYS A 16 -33.31 -2.46 11.98
CA CYS A 16 -32.03 -1.87 11.58
C CYS A 16 -30.85 -2.68 12.14
N GLY A 17 -30.97 -3.25 13.33
CA GLY A 17 -29.94 -4.07 13.98
C GLY A 17 -29.65 -5.38 13.24
N GLN A 18 -30.67 -6.03 12.68
CA GLN A 18 -30.49 -7.26 11.90
C GLN A 18 -29.71 -7.03 10.59
N PHE A 19 -29.89 -5.87 9.96
CA PHE A 19 -29.16 -5.52 8.73
C PHE A 19 -27.65 -5.33 8.99
N PHE A 20 -27.29 -4.78 10.16
CA PHE A 20 -25.90 -4.62 10.58
C PHE A 20 -25.21 -5.93 10.93
N GLU A 21 -25.94 -6.95 11.38
CA GLU A 21 -25.39 -8.29 11.67
C GLU A 21 -25.31 -9.18 10.42
N LEU A 22 -26.23 -9.01 9.48
CA LEU A 22 -26.26 -9.78 8.23
C LEU A 22 -25.19 -9.31 7.23
N LEU A 23 -24.85 -8.01 7.21
CA LEU A 23 -23.88 -7.45 6.27
C LEU A 23 -22.46 -8.08 6.41
N PRO A 24 -21.88 -8.23 7.63
CA PRO A 24 -20.63 -8.96 7.83
C PRO A 24 -20.70 -10.43 7.38
N MET A 25 -21.85 -11.07 7.60
CA MET A 25 -22.11 -12.46 7.27
C MET A 25 -22.22 -12.69 5.75
N ILE A 26 -22.95 -11.83 5.04
CA ILE A 26 -23.13 -11.87 3.59
C ILE A 26 -21.82 -11.57 2.85
N MET A 27 -21.01 -10.65 3.37
CA MET A 27 -19.76 -10.25 2.72
C MET A 27 -18.61 -11.25 2.88
N GLN A 28 -18.75 -12.32 3.69
CA GLN A 28 -17.63 -13.17 4.13
C GLN A 28 -16.41 -12.29 4.48
N GLY A 29 -16.66 -11.19 5.19
CA GLY A 29 -15.94 -9.93 5.00
C GLY A 29 -14.43 -9.98 5.22
N TYR A 30 -13.94 -10.96 6.00
CA TYR A 30 -12.51 -11.16 6.23
C TYR A 30 -11.79 -11.79 5.03
N LYS A 31 -12.43 -12.73 4.31
CA LYS A 31 -11.85 -13.41 3.15
C LYS A 31 -11.75 -12.45 1.96
N THR A 32 -12.84 -11.75 1.66
CA THR A 32 -12.89 -10.71 0.63
C THR A 32 -11.92 -9.58 0.93
N ALA A 33 -11.85 -9.11 2.19
CA ALA A 33 -10.86 -8.10 2.59
C ALA A 33 -9.41 -8.56 2.37
N PHE A 34 -9.11 -9.82 2.69
CA PHE A 34 -7.78 -10.39 2.46
C PHE A 34 -7.45 -10.52 0.97
N GLU A 35 -8.38 -10.97 0.14
CA GLU A 35 -8.22 -11.09 -1.32
C GLU A 35 -8.02 -9.72 -1.99
N ILE A 36 -8.80 -8.71 -1.59
CA ILE A 36 -8.62 -7.32 -2.02
C ILE A 36 -7.22 -6.82 -1.61
N GLY A 37 -6.82 -7.10 -0.37
CA GLY A 37 -5.52 -6.70 0.14
C GLY A 37 -4.34 -7.33 -0.60
N GLN A 38 -4.42 -8.63 -0.93
CA GLN A 38 -3.40 -9.32 -1.71
C GLN A 38 -3.35 -8.86 -3.18
N SER A 39 -4.50 -8.64 -3.81
CA SER A 39 -4.56 -8.33 -5.25
C SER A 39 -4.32 -6.86 -5.56
N ALA A 40 -4.86 -5.94 -4.76
CA ALA A 40 -4.79 -4.50 -5.00
C ALA A 40 -3.79 -3.77 -4.09
N GLY A 41 -3.22 -4.47 -3.10
CA GLY A 41 -2.20 -3.96 -2.20
C GLY A 41 -2.72 -3.10 -1.06
N VAL A 42 -1.81 -2.71 -0.18
CA VAL A 42 -2.11 -2.00 1.09
C VAL A 42 -2.81 -0.65 0.87
N SER A 43 -2.50 0.06 -0.22
CA SER A 43 -3.19 1.33 -0.53
C SER A 43 -4.68 1.16 -0.81
N ALA A 44 -5.08 0.04 -1.42
CA ALA A 44 -6.49 -0.27 -1.67
C ALA A 44 -7.23 -0.61 -0.36
N VAL A 45 -6.57 -1.31 0.57
CA VAL A 45 -7.10 -1.63 1.91
C VAL A 45 -7.52 -0.37 2.66
N PHE A 46 -6.68 0.67 2.65
CA PHE A 46 -7.01 1.95 3.30
C PHE A 46 -8.18 2.68 2.63
N ARG A 47 -8.22 2.70 1.30
CA ARG A 47 -9.32 3.34 0.55
C ARG A 47 -10.65 2.63 0.78
N TYR A 48 -10.65 1.30 0.77
CA TYR A 48 -11.84 0.50 1.03
C TYR A 48 -12.29 0.66 2.48
N GLY A 49 -11.36 0.70 3.44
CA GLY A 49 -11.67 0.95 4.84
C GLY A 49 -12.29 2.33 5.13
N ALA A 50 -12.08 3.33 4.27
CA ALA A 50 -12.67 4.66 4.41
C ALA A 50 -14.16 4.72 4.00
N THR A 51 -14.68 3.68 3.34
CA THR A 51 -16.07 3.66 2.85
C THR A 51 -17.10 3.42 3.95
N SER A 52 -16.73 2.70 5.03
CA SER A 52 -17.60 2.41 6.18
C SER A 52 -16.74 2.03 7.38
N ARG A 53 -17.27 2.26 8.59
CA ARG A 53 -16.63 1.84 9.84
C ARG A 53 -16.40 0.32 9.88
N GLU A 54 -17.35 -0.46 9.39
CA GLU A 54 -17.25 -1.92 9.34
C GLU A 54 -16.17 -2.38 8.35
N HIS A 55 -16.15 -1.80 7.13
CA HIS A 55 -15.06 -2.04 6.17
C HIS A 55 -13.70 -1.68 6.76
N GLY A 56 -13.60 -0.56 7.47
CA GLY A 56 -12.38 -0.14 8.16
C GLY A 56 -11.95 -1.10 9.27
N ALA A 57 -12.89 -1.69 10.01
CA ALA A 57 -12.59 -2.70 11.04
C ALA A 57 -12.07 -4.01 10.40
N MET A 58 -12.77 -4.51 9.37
CA MET A 58 -12.37 -5.72 8.63
C MET A 58 -10.99 -5.55 7.98
N MET A 59 -10.77 -4.43 7.28
CA MET A 59 -9.50 -4.11 6.62
C MET A 59 -8.34 -3.99 7.62
N ARG A 60 -8.55 -3.35 8.78
CA ARG A 60 -7.54 -3.28 9.85
C ARG A 60 -7.16 -4.66 10.40
N ALA A 61 -8.13 -5.57 10.50
CA ALA A 61 -7.89 -6.91 11.04
C ALA A 61 -7.11 -7.82 10.07
N VAL A 62 -7.09 -7.53 8.77
CA VAL A 62 -6.29 -8.27 7.77
C VAL A 62 -4.91 -7.65 7.50
N LEU A 63 -4.69 -6.38 7.84
CA LEU A 63 -3.43 -5.67 7.58
C LEU A 63 -2.18 -6.44 8.04
N PRO A 64 -2.10 -6.98 9.28
CA PRO A 64 -0.91 -7.71 9.72
C PRO A 64 -0.57 -8.91 8.84
N LYS A 65 -1.59 -9.64 8.36
CA LYS A 65 -1.41 -10.79 7.47
C LYS A 65 -0.93 -10.37 6.09
N ILE A 66 -1.48 -9.27 5.55
CA ILE A 66 -1.07 -8.72 4.25
C ILE A 66 0.37 -8.21 4.30
N PHE A 67 0.74 -7.50 5.38
CA PHE A 67 2.12 -7.05 5.58
C PHE A 67 3.08 -8.22 5.77
N ALA A 68 2.67 -9.29 6.46
CA ALA A 68 3.50 -10.49 6.60
C ALA A 68 3.67 -11.26 5.28
N SER A 69 2.66 -11.25 4.40
CA SER A 69 2.76 -11.90 3.08
C SER A 69 3.52 -11.06 2.06
N SER A 70 3.56 -9.74 2.23
CA SER A 70 4.25 -8.84 1.31
C SER A 70 5.70 -8.64 1.77
N THR A 71 6.63 -9.43 1.23
CA THR A 71 8.06 -9.17 1.43
C THR A 71 8.46 -7.90 0.66
N PRO A 72 9.04 -6.89 1.32
CA PRO A 72 9.47 -5.68 0.63
C PRO A 72 10.69 -5.96 -0.24
N ASP A 73 10.73 -5.41 -1.45
CA ASP A 73 11.93 -5.38 -2.26
C ASP A 73 12.85 -4.23 -1.83
N PHE A 74 14.16 -4.42 -1.92
CA PHE A 74 15.14 -3.40 -1.53
C PHE A 74 15.73 -2.71 -2.75
N TYR A 75 15.76 -1.39 -2.75
CA TYR A 75 16.33 -0.59 -3.84
C TYR A 75 17.63 0.08 -3.39
N ILE A 76 18.70 -0.11 -4.16
CA ILE A 76 19.97 0.60 -4.02
C ILE A 76 20.08 1.57 -5.19
N CYS A 77 20.31 2.85 -4.88
CA CYS A 77 20.36 3.93 -5.86
C CYS A 77 21.67 4.70 -5.70
N GLY A 78 22.52 4.65 -6.73
CA GLY A 78 23.80 5.34 -6.75
C GLY A 78 24.75 4.84 -5.66
N GLY A 79 25.59 5.74 -5.16
CA GLY A 79 26.65 5.44 -4.22
C GLY A 79 28.02 5.84 -4.75
N ALA A 80 29.05 5.53 -3.97
CA ALA A 80 30.44 5.74 -4.32
C ALA A 80 31.23 4.46 -4.11
N SER A 81 32.09 4.13 -5.08
CA SER A 81 32.99 3.01 -5.00
C SER A 81 34.40 3.47 -5.34
N ILE A 82 35.40 2.92 -4.65
CA ILE A 82 36.82 3.25 -4.87
C ILE A 82 37.28 3.03 -6.32
N PHE A 83 36.63 2.12 -7.06
CA PHE A 83 37.01 1.80 -8.44
C PHE A 83 36.27 2.62 -9.50
N ARG A 84 35.11 3.18 -9.16
CA ARG A 84 34.18 3.79 -10.12
C ARG A 84 33.81 5.24 -9.77
N GLY A 85 34.25 5.73 -8.62
CA GLY A 85 33.80 7.00 -8.07
C GLY A 85 32.30 6.99 -7.79
N VAL A 86 31.68 8.16 -7.84
CA VAL A 86 30.23 8.32 -7.70
C VAL A 86 29.53 7.79 -8.94
N HIS A 87 28.48 6.98 -8.79
CA HIS A 87 27.76 6.37 -9.91
C HIS A 87 26.24 6.56 -9.84
N ASN A 88 25.56 6.25 -10.93
CA ASN A 88 24.12 6.37 -11.11
C ASN A 88 23.38 5.02 -11.18
N SER A 89 24.04 3.91 -10.89
CA SER A 89 23.44 2.59 -10.99
C SER A 89 22.21 2.44 -10.08
N MET A 90 21.24 1.66 -10.54
CA MET A 90 20.07 1.28 -9.76
C MET A 90 19.96 -0.24 -9.74
N ASN A 91 19.81 -0.80 -8.54
CA ASN A 91 19.70 -2.24 -8.33
C ASN A 91 18.52 -2.52 -7.40
N CYS A 92 17.75 -3.55 -7.72
CA CYS A 92 16.62 -4.01 -6.90
C CYS A 92 16.92 -5.42 -6.41
N PHE A 93 16.86 -5.66 -5.10
CA PHE A 93 16.90 -6.99 -4.52
C PHE A 93 15.47 -7.51 -4.37
N GLN A 94 15.15 -8.53 -5.15
CA GLN A 94 13.85 -9.19 -5.12
C GLN A 94 13.86 -10.25 -4.02
N VAL A 95 13.22 -9.96 -2.89
CA VAL A 95 13.28 -10.85 -1.70
C VAL A 95 12.65 -12.21 -2.00
N CYS A 96 11.54 -12.24 -2.75
CA CYS A 96 10.89 -13.48 -3.18
C CYS A 96 11.82 -14.41 -3.98
N ARG A 97 12.81 -13.86 -4.68
CA ARG A 97 13.74 -14.61 -5.54
C ARG A 97 15.12 -14.76 -4.93
N GLY A 98 15.40 -14.06 -3.83
CA GLY A 98 16.74 -13.99 -3.23
C GLY A 98 17.81 -13.47 -4.19
N ALA A 99 17.45 -12.61 -5.15
CA ALA A 99 18.32 -12.23 -6.25
C ALA A 99 18.32 -10.73 -6.54
N TRP A 100 19.45 -10.24 -7.01
CA TRP A 100 19.60 -8.87 -7.52
C TRP A 100 19.13 -8.79 -8.97
N ALA A 101 18.32 -7.79 -9.27
CA ALA A 101 17.91 -7.38 -10.60
C ALA A 101 18.50 -6.00 -10.91
N ALA A 102 19.12 -5.86 -12.09
CA ALA A 102 19.56 -4.57 -12.58
C ALA A 102 18.35 -3.73 -13.02
N MET A 103 18.33 -2.46 -12.64
CA MET A 103 17.31 -1.51 -13.02
C MET A 103 17.90 -0.42 -13.93
N PRO A 104 17.08 0.34 -14.67
CA PRO A 104 17.55 1.47 -15.45
C PRO A 104 18.34 2.46 -14.58
N ALA A 105 19.52 2.86 -15.05
CA ALA A 105 20.37 3.80 -14.32
C ALA A 105 19.67 5.16 -14.16
N MET A 106 19.95 5.85 -13.05
CA MET A 106 19.44 7.20 -12.82
C MET A 106 20.05 8.18 -13.84
N PRO A 107 19.34 9.27 -14.22
CA PRO A 107 19.88 10.26 -15.16
C PRO A 107 21.15 10.96 -14.68
N THR A 108 21.40 10.98 -13.38
CA THR A 108 22.52 11.68 -12.74
C THR A 108 23.11 10.80 -11.65
N GLU A 109 24.44 10.79 -11.54
CA GLU A 109 25.21 10.15 -10.48
C GLU A 109 25.02 10.90 -9.16
N ARG A 110 24.86 10.15 -8.06
CA ARG A 110 24.60 10.72 -6.74
C ARG A 110 25.19 9.80 -5.66
N ARG A 111 25.86 10.39 -4.66
CA ARG A 111 26.13 9.79 -3.33
C ARG A 111 25.54 10.65 -2.24
N LEU A 112 25.36 10.09 -1.04
CA LEU A 112 24.73 10.76 0.11
C LEU A 112 23.34 11.35 -0.22
N SER A 113 22.60 10.70 -1.12
CA SER A 113 21.25 11.10 -1.52
C SER A 113 20.19 10.59 -0.55
N ALA A 114 19.08 11.30 -0.43
CA ALA A 114 17.89 10.82 0.25
C ALA A 114 16.95 10.11 -0.74
N ALA A 115 16.31 9.02 -0.30
CA ALA A 115 15.33 8.28 -1.09
C ALA A 115 14.02 8.11 -0.31
N ALA A 116 12.88 8.25 -1.00
CA ALA A 116 11.55 8.07 -0.44
C ALA A 116 10.57 7.50 -1.48
N VAL A 117 9.62 6.70 -1.01
CA VAL A 117 8.52 6.19 -1.85
C VAL A 117 7.30 7.08 -1.69
N ILE A 118 6.79 7.59 -2.79
CA ILE A 118 5.54 8.37 -2.83
C ILE A 118 4.58 7.66 -3.80
N GLY A 119 3.51 7.09 -3.26
CA GLY A 119 2.61 6.23 -4.02
C GLY A 119 3.33 4.97 -4.53
N SER A 120 3.37 4.78 -5.84
CA SER A 120 4.05 3.65 -6.50
C SER A 120 5.42 4.01 -7.09
N LYS A 121 5.97 5.18 -6.76
CA LYS A 121 7.22 5.69 -7.35
C LYS A 121 8.28 5.92 -6.28
N LEU A 122 9.51 5.50 -6.58
CA LEU A 122 10.70 5.80 -5.80
C LEU A 122 11.32 7.12 -6.28
N TYR A 123 11.50 8.05 -5.35
CA TYR A 123 12.14 9.33 -5.57
C TYR A 123 13.50 9.35 -4.89
N VAL A 124 14.53 9.79 -5.62
CA VAL A 124 15.89 9.98 -5.11
C VAL A 124 16.28 11.43 -5.34
N ALA A 125 16.58 12.16 -4.26
CA ALA A 125 16.79 13.60 -4.30
C ALA A 125 18.07 14.01 -3.56
N GLY A 126 18.65 15.13 -4.00
CA GLY A 126 19.88 15.68 -3.43
C GLY A 126 21.12 14.83 -3.74
N GLY A 127 22.03 14.79 -2.78
CA GLY A 127 23.34 14.14 -2.91
C GLY A 127 24.35 14.98 -3.69
N GLU A 128 25.54 14.41 -3.84
CA GLU A 128 26.67 15.05 -4.50
C GLU A 128 27.30 14.13 -5.56
N LYS A 129 27.97 14.75 -6.54
CA LYS A 129 28.53 14.07 -7.71
C LYS A 129 30.04 13.81 -7.60
N GLU A 130 30.74 14.54 -6.73
CA GLU A 130 32.19 14.42 -6.58
C GLU A 130 32.56 13.52 -5.41
N ASP A 131 33.65 12.77 -5.59
CA ASP A 131 34.34 12.04 -4.54
C ASP A 131 35.53 12.90 -4.04
N PRO A 132 35.52 13.39 -2.78
CA PRO A 132 36.59 14.21 -2.22
C PRO A 132 37.93 13.47 -2.17
N LEU A 133 37.92 12.14 -2.29
CA LEU A 133 39.11 11.29 -2.31
C LEU A 133 39.64 11.06 -3.74
N ALA A 134 38.97 11.55 -4.78
CA ALA A 134 39.42 11.41 -6.17
C ALA A 134 40.37 12.55 -6.63
N ARG A 135 40.98 13.30 -5.69
CA ARG A 135 42.02 14.31 -5.96
C ARG A 135 43.39 13.85 -5.50
#